data_AF-A0A7X7C6J3-F1
#
_entry.id   AF-A0A7X7C6J3-F1
#
_cell.length_a   1.000
_cell.length_b   1.000
_cell.length_c   1.000
_cell.angle_alpha   90.00
_cell.angle_beta   90.00
_cell.angle_gamma   90.00
#
_symmetry.space_group_name_H-M   'P 1'
#
loop_
_entity.id
_entity.type
_entity.pdbx_description
1 polymer ?
#
loop_
_entity_poly.entity_id
_entity_poly.type
_entity_poly.pdbx_seq_one_letter_code
_entity_poly.pdbx_strand_id
1 'polypeptide(L)'
;YLLCIICEQAFLLDFRFIWPFFKGFSWERFLQFLVYLPVFVLFFILNNSKIFAQMRNSGADKSGFKGFISNWWRNALLMIGGILLLILVEYIPFFIGAGPGIDLLFSSTFGGPFMSLMIVFVPQVLVFSLLCTYAYRKTGNVYVGAMTVACLACWIITGGSALL
;
A
#
# COMPACT_ATOMS: atom_id res chain seq x y z
N TYR A 1 -7.35 -7.29 -13.18
CA TYR A 1 -7.58 -8.74 -13.26
C TYR A 1 -7.67 -9.26 -14.69
N LEU A 2 -8.68 -8.84 -15.49
CA LEU A 2 -8.83 -9.30 -16.89
C LEU A 2 -7.56 -9.10 -17.74
N LEU A 3 -6.90 -7.94 -17.62
CA LEU A 3 -5.63 -7.69 -18.30
C LEU A 3 -4.54 -8.71 -17.93
N CYS A 4 -4.47 -9.12 -16.66
CA CYS A 4 -3.49 -10.13 -16.21
C CYS A 4 -3.78 -11.48 -16.86
N ILE A 5 -5.05 -11.90 -16.91
CA ILE A 5 -5.46 -13.16 -17.57
C ILE A 5 -5.09 -13.11 -19.05
N ILE A 6 -5.41 -12.02 -19.75
CA ILE A 6 -5.10 -11.87 -21.17
C ILE A 6 -3.59 -11.96 -21.39
N CYS A 7 -2.79 -11.29 -20.57
CA CYS A 7 -1.34 -11.31 -20.68
C CYS A 7 -0.73 -12.69 -20.38
N GLU A 8 -1.22 -13.37 -19.36
CA GLU A 8 -0.79 -14.72 -18.98
C GLU A 8 -1.13 -15.73 -20.08
N GLN A 9 -2.35 -15.67 -20.63
CA GLN A 9 -2.81 -16.60 -21.67
C GLN A 9 -2.19 -16.31 -23.04
N ALA A 10 -2.03 -15.04 -23.42
CA ALA A 10 -1.56 -14.67 -24.76
C ALA A 10 -0.03 -14.65 -24.87
N PHE A 11 0.69 -14.35 -23.79
CA PHE A 11 2.14 -14.15 -23.84
C PHE A 11 2.94 -15.01 -22.86
N LEU A 12 2.27 -15.83 -22.02
CA LEU A 12 2.91 -16.58 -20.92
C LEU A 12 3.72 -15.65 -19.99
N LEU A 13 3.32 -14.39 -19.92
CA LEU A 13 3.99 -13.35 -19.15
C LEU A 13 3.16 -12.99 -17.92
N ASP A 14 3.80 -13.06 -16.76
CA ASP A 14 3.25 -12.55 -15.51
C ASP A 14 3.92 -11.23 -15.12
N PHE A 15 3.24 -10.12 -15.39
CA PHE A 15 3.72 -8.79 -15.02
C PHE A 15 3.66 -8.51 -13.51
N ARG A 16 3.15 -9.45 -12.70
CA ARG A 16 3.08 -9.33 -11.24
C ARG A 16 4.42 -9.64 -10.54
N PHE A 17 5.52 -9.76 -11.28
CA PHE A 17 6.85 -10.00 -10.69
C PHE A 17 7.22 -9.01 -9.58
N ILE A 18 6.86 -7.73 -9.73
CA ILE A 18 7.12 -6.69 -8.71
C ILE A 18 6.13 -6.80 -7.53
N TRP A 19 4.97 -7.45 -7.72
CA TRP A 19 3.86 -7.56 -6.76
C TRP A 19 3.35 -9.00 -6.67
N PRO A 20 4.15 -9.94 -6.12
CA PRO A 20 3.85 -11.38 -6.11
C PRO A 20 2.56 -11.74 -5.34
N PHE A 21 1.98 -10.79 -4.60
CA PHE A 21 0.75 -10.97 -3.85
C PHE A 21 -0.54 -10.89 -4.70
N PHE A 22 -0.49 -10.38 -5.92
CA PHE A 22 -1.67 -10.29 -6.79
C PHE A 22 -2.02 -11.63 -7.44
N LYS A 23 -2.33 -12.66 -6.65
CA LYS A 23 -2.65 -13.98 -7.20
C LYS A 23 -3.96 -13.99 -7.99
N GLY A 24 -4.11 -15.01 -8.82
CA GLY A 24 -5.37 -15.35 -9.47
C GLY A 24 -6.51 -15.47 -8.45
N PHE A 25 -7.69 -14.97 -8.78
CA PHE A 25 -8.87 -15.21 -7.96
C PHE A 25 -9.40 -16.62 -8.24
N SER A 26 -9.39 -17.48 -7.21
CA SER A 26 -10.33 -18.60 -7.14
C SER A 26 -11.70 -18.09 -6.69
N TRP A 27 -12.74 -18.90 -6.83
CA TRP A 27 -14.09 -18.54 -6.38
C TRP A 27 -14.13 -18.15 -4.89
N GLU A 28 -13.46 -18.92 -4.04
CA GLU A 28 -13.35 -18.66 -2.60
C GLU A 28 -12.65 -17.32 -2.31
N ARG A 29 -11.54 -17.04 -3.00
CA ARG A 29 -10.79 -15.77 -2.84
C ARG A 29 -11.60 -14.58 -3.32
N PHE A 30 -12.42 -14.74 -4.34
CA PHE A 30 -13.31 -13.68 -4.82
C PHE A 30 -14.41 -13.36 -3.79
N LEU A 31 -15.01 -14.39 -3.17
CA LEU A 31 -15.97 -14.17 -2.08
C LEU A 31 -15.31 -13.49 -0.87
N GLN A 32 -14.11 -13.93 -0.50
CA GLN A 32 -13.33 -13.30 0.56
C GLN A 32 -13.03 -11.84 0.24
N PHE A 33 -12.70 -11.52 -1.01
CA PHE A 33 -12.53 -10.14 -1.48
C PHE A 33 -13.79 -9.32 -1.28
N LEU A 34 -14.97 -9.82 -1.64
CA LEU A 34 -16.23 -9.11 -1.43
C LEU A 34 -16.53 -8.86 0.05
N VAL A 35 -16.21 -9.81 0.93
CA VAL A 35 -16.41 -9.67 2.38
C VAL A 35 -15.43 -8.66 2.99
N TYR A 36 -14.17 -8.66 2.55
CA TYR A 36 -13.13 -7.78 3.10
C TYR A 36 -13.21 -6.37 2.51
N LEU A 37 -13.65 -6.22 1.27
CA LEU A 37 -13.65 -4.95 0.55
C LEU A 37 -14.34 -3.80 1.33
N PRO A 38 -15.52 -3.96 1.96
CA PRO A 38 -16.14 -2.89 2.75
C PRO A 38 -15.24 -2.37 3.88
N VAL A 39 -14.51 -3.26 4.55
CA VAL A 39 -13.59 -2.90 5.64
C VAL A 39 -12.40 -2.11 5.09
N PHE A 40 -11.82 -2.56 3.98
CA PHE A 40 -10.73 -1.85 3.32
C PHE A 40 -11.17 -0.49 2.76
N VAL A 41 -12.35 -0.42 2.15
CA VAL A 41 -12.92 0.83 1.64
C VAL A 41 -13.13 1.82 2.78
N LEU A 42 -13.71 1.39 3.90
CA LEU A 42 -13.88 2.24 5.07
C LEU A 42 -12.54 2.75 5.59
N PHE A 43 -11.57 1.86 5.79
CA PHE A 43 -10.23 2.23 6.25
C PHE A 43 -9.55 3.25 5.33
N PHE A 44 -9.51 2.98 4.03
CA PHE A 44 -8.84 3.87 3.08
C PHE A 44 -9.59 5.17 2.86
N ILE A 45 -10.92 5.21 2.95
CA ILE A 45 -11.67 6.47 2.95
C ILE A 45 -11.27 7.29 4.17
N LEU A 46 -11.33 6.73 5.39
CA LEU A 46 -10.98 7.47 6.60
C LEU A 46 -9.52 7.95 6.60
N ASN A 47 -8.60 7.10 6.16
CA ASN A 47 -7.18 7.42 6.06
C ASN A 47 -6.94 8.54 5.03
N ASN A 48 -7.42 8.37 3.80
CA ASN A 48 -7.24 9.37 2.76
C ASN A 48 -7.99 10.66 3.10
N SER A 49 -9.21 10.64 3.65
CA SER A 49 -9.95 11.85 4.00
C SER A 49 -9.18 12.76 4.94
N LYS A 50 -8.47 12.22 5.95
CA LYS A 50 -7.63 13.01 6.85
C LYS A 50 -6.40 13.59 6.13
N ILE A 51 -5.74 12.78 5.31
CA ILE A 51 -4.53 13.18 4.57
C ILE A 51 -4.87 14.26 3.54
N PHE A 52 -5.93 14.06 2.76
CA PHE A 52 -6.37 14.98 1.71
C PHE A 52 -7.08 16.23 2.25
N ALA A 53 -7.69 16.18 3.44
CA ALA A 53 -8.15 17.40 4.13
C ALA A 53 -6.99 18.35 4.46
N GLN A 54 -5.83 17.79 4.82
CA GLN A 54 -4.59 18.56 5.04
C GLN A 54 -3.89 18.96 3.72
N MET A 55 -4.32 18.42 2.58
CA MET A 55 -3.83 18.81 1.25
C MET A 55 -4.50 20.04 0.66
N ARG A 56 -5.42 20.70 1.37
CA ARG A 56 -5.78 22.11 1.10
C ARG A 56 -4.63 23.08 1.45
N ASN A 57 -3.39 22.65 1.21
CA ASN A 57 -2.16 23.36 1.44
C ASN A 57 -1.64 23.97 0.13
N SER A 58 -0.82 25.01 0.25
CA SER A 58 -0.30 25.89 -0.82
C SER A 58 0.41 25.23 -2.03
N GLY A 59 0.57 23.90 -2.04
CA GLY A 59 1.11 23.13 -3.16
C GLY A 59 0.06 22.48 -4.06
N ALA A 60 -1.20 22.37 -3.64
CA ALA A 60 -2.27 21.75 -4.44
C ALA A 60 -2.56 22.53 -5.74
N ASP A 61 -2.54 23.86 -5.65
CA ASP A 61 -2.83 24.79 -6.75
C ASP A 61 -1.64 25.01 -7.69
N LYS A 62 -0.44 24.52 -7.34
CA LYS A 62 0.76 24.70 -8.19
C LYS A 62 0.73 23.72 -9.35
N SER A 63 0.58 24.23 -10.56
CA SER A 63 0.62 23.44 -11.79
C SER A 63 2.02 22.83 -12.04
N GLY A 64 2.06 21.69 -12.74
CA GLY A 64 3.30 21.03 -13.16
C GLY A 64 3.85 19.95 -12.21
N PHE A 65 4.94 19.32 -12.67
CA PHE A 65 5.58 18.18 -12.01
C PHE A 65 6.16 18.52 -10.63
N LYS A 66 6.76 19.71 -10.48
CA LYS A 66 7.30 20.18 -9.20
C LYS A 66 6.21 20.33 -8.14
N GLY A 67 5.03 20.83 -8.52
CA GLY A 67 3.86 20.89 -7.65
C GLY A 67 3.35 19.49 -7.28
N PHE A 68 3.38 18.55 -8.24
CA PHE A 68 3.00 17.16 -7.98
C PHE A 68 3.91 16.50 -6.95
N ILE A 69 5.23 16.56 -7.14
CA ILE A 69 6.20 15.96 -6.22
C ILE A 69 6.14 16.60 -4.83
N SER A 70 6.04 17.94 -4.78
CA SER A 70 5.94 18.68 -3.52
C SER A 70 4.70 18.27 -2.69
N ASN A 71 3.61 17.95 -3.37
CA ASN A 71 2.38 17.47 -2.74
C ASN A 71 2.45 15.98 -2.39
N TRP A 72 2.89 15.15 -3.34
CA TRP A 72 2.96 13.71 -3.20
C TRP A 72 3.84 13.29 -2.03
N TRP A 73 5.07 13.83 -1.88
CA TRP A 73 5.98 13.35 -0.85
C TRP A 73 5.43 13.57 0.57
N ARG A 74 4.67 14.66 0.80
CA ARG A 74 3.99 14.94 2.07
C ARG A 74 2.91 13.91 2.35
N ASN A 75 2.13 13.57 1.34
CA ASN A 75 1.08 12.55 1.44
C ASN A 75 1.68 11.16 1.67
N ALA A 76 2.75 10.84 0.95
CA ALA A 76 3.50 9.60 1.11
C ALA A 76 4.05 9.49 2.54
N LEU A 77 4.63 10.56 3.08
CA LEU A 77 5.07 10.60 4.47
C LEU A 77 3.92 10.46 5.48
N LEU A 78 2.75 11.03 5.23
CA LEU A 78 1.61 10.85 6.13
C LEU A 78 1.05 9.43 6.08
N MET A 79 1.05 8.80 4.89
CA MET A 79 0.61 7.41 4.72
C MET A 79 1.61 6.40 5.29
N ILE A 80 2.91 6.66 5.16
CA ILE A 80 3.97 5.70 5.49
C ILE A 80 4.66 6.07 6.80
N GLY A 81 4.49 7.27 7.35
CA GLY A 81 5.29 7.78 8.46
C GLY A 81 5.37 6.84 9.67
N GLY A 82 4.24 6.25 10.07
CA GLY A 82 4.23 5.24 11.14
C GLY A 82 5.02 3.97 10.78
N ILE A 83 4.91 3.51 9.54
CA ILE A 83 5.64 2.36 9.00
C ILE A 83 7.14 2.70 8.88
N LEU A 84 7.50 3.90 8.42
CA LEU A 84 8.88 4.37 8.33
C LEU A 84 9.57 4.36 9.69
N LEU A 85 8.89 4.80 10.75
CA LEU A 85 9.43 4.71 12.11
C LEU A 85 9.68 3.27 12.53
N LEU A 86 8.74 2.37 12.24
CA LEU A 86 8.90 0.94 12.52
C LEU A 86 10.08 0.33 11.72
N ILE A 87 10.29 0.72 10.46
CA ILE A 87 11.47 0.30 9.68
C ILE A 87 12.74 0.77 10.36
N LEU A 88 12.81 2.03 10.77
CA LEU A 88 14.03 2.56 11.39
C LEU A 88 14.33 1.82 12.70
N VAL A 89 13.31 1.59 13.52
CA VAL A 89 13.43 0.78 14.74
C VAL A 89 13.92 -0.61 14.41
N GLU A 90 13.38 -1.25 13.37
CA GLU A 90 13.67 -2.65 13.07
C GLU A 90 15.02 -2.88 12.39
N TYR A 91 15.32 -2.08 11.35
CA TYR A 91 16.46 -2.27 10.47
C TYR A 91 17.74 -1.62 10.96
N ILE A 92 17.69 -0.51 11.71
CA ILE A 92 18.93 0.10 12.24
C ILE A 92 19.65 -0.90 13.16
N PRO A 93 19.01 -1.48 14.19
CA PRO A 93 19.64 -2.46 15.08
C PRO A 93 20.10 -3.72 14.34
N PHE A 94 19.36 -4.13 13.32
CA PHE A 94 19.71 -5.28 12.50
C PHE A 94 21.01 -5.05 11.71
N PHE A 95 21.17 -3.90 11.06
CA PHE A 95 22.38 -3.60 10.28
C PHE A 95 23.62 -3.35 11.15
N ILE A 96 23.46 -2.98 12.42
CA ILE A 96 24.57 -2.87 13.39
C ILE A 96 24.88 -4.19 14.12
N GLY A 97 24.18 -5.29 13.79
CA GLY A 97 24.43 -6.62 14.36
C GLY A 97 23.79 -6.89 15.73
N ALA A 98 22.90 -6.01 16.22
CA ALA A 98 22.21 -6.17 17.50
C ALA A 98 20.96 -7.06 17.42
N GLY A 99 20.57 -7.49 16.21
CA GLY A 99 19.31 -8.19 15.95
C GLY A 99 18.16 -7.23 15.58
N PRO A 100 16.96 -7.75 15.27
CA PRO A 100 15.81 -6.91 14.92
C PRO A 100 15.39 -6.01 16.09
N GLY A 101 15.07 -4.74 15.83
CA GLY A 101 14.78 -3.77 16.89
C GLY A 101 13.57 -4.07 17.76
N ILE A 102 12.52 -4.65 17.18
CA ILE A 102 11.33 -5.09 17.91
C ILE A 102 11.65 -6.27 18.83
N ASP A 103 12.60 -7.14 18.45
CA ASP A 103 13.07 -8.21 19.33
C ASP A 103 13.84 -7.65 20.54
N LEU A 104 14.55 -6.54 20.35
CA LEU A 104 15.27 -5.83 21.42
C LEU A 104 14.32 -5.05 22.35
N LEU A 105 13.23 -4.49 21.83
CA LEU A 105 12.28 -3.66 22.59
C LEU A 105 11.14 -4.46 23.22
N PHE A 106 10.76 -5.58 22.63
CA PHE A 106 9.61 -6.37 23.03
C PHE A 106 9.96 -7.85 23.18
N SER A 107 9.62 -8.67 22.17
CA SER A 107 9.80 -10.12 22.21
C SER A 107 10.11 -10.66 20.82
N SER A 108 10.85 -11.77 20.78
CA SER A 108 11.32 -12.43 19.57
C SER A 108 10.22 -12.99 18.66
N THR A 109 8.96 -12.95 19.10
CA THR A 109 7.81 -13.38 18.29
C THR A 109 7.55 -12.42 17.12
N PHE A 110 7.96 -11.16 17.23
CA PHE A 110 7.58 -10.13 16.28
C PHE A 110 8.66 -9.77 15.26
N GLY A 111 9.95 -9.94 15.52
CA GLY A 111 11.00 -9.42 14.63
C GLY A 111 11.10 -10.09 13.27
N GLY A 112 11.15 -11.41 13.20
CA GLY A 112 11.32 -12.13 11.93
C GLY A 112 10.21 -11.90 10.89
N PRO A 113 8.92 -12.13 11.25
CA PRO A 113 7.80 -11.91 10.33
C PRO A 113 7.60 -10.43 9.96
N PHE A 114 7.82 -9.49 10.90
CA PHE A 114 7.66 -8.06 10.58
C PHE A 114 8.75 -7.58 9.63
N MET A 115 10.02 -7.92 9.86
CA MET A 115 11.12 -7.63 8.95
C MET A 115 10.81 -8.02 7.50
N SER A 116 10.45 -9.28 7.28
CA SER A 116 10.19 -9.79 5.93
C SER A 116 8.96 -9.15 5.26
N LEU A 117 7.95 -8.77 6.04
CA LEU A 117 6.76 -8.09 5.53
C LEU A 117 7.03 -6.62 5.21
N MET A 118 7.80 -5.91 6.03
CA MET A 118 8.00 -4.47 5.89
C MET A 118 8.75 -4.10 4.61
N ILE A 119 9.75 -4.89 4.20
CA ILE A 119 10.52 -4.62 2.97
C ILE A 119 9.65 -4.63 1.71
N VAL A 120 8.60 -5.46 1.69
CA VAL A 120 7.67 -5.56 0.55
C VAL A 120 6.48 -4.63 0.69
N PHE A 121 6.06 -4.32 1.92
CA PHE A 121 4.89 -3.48 2.18
C PHE A 121 5.14 -2.00 1.89
N VAL A 122 6.36 -1.51 2.16
CA VAL A 122 6.69 -0.08 2.01
C VAL A 122 6.63 0.39 0.56
N PRO A 123 7.21 -0.31 -0.43
CA PRO A 123 7.02 0.02 -1.84
C PRO A 123 5.54 0.05 -2.26
N GLN A 124 4.71 -0.84 -1.71
CA GLN A 124 3.29 -0.89 -2.04
C GLN A 124 2.55 0.35 -1.57
N VAL A 125 2.77 0.75 -0.30
CA VAL A 125 2.14 1.96 0.25
C VAL A 125 2.63 3.22 -0.47
N LEU A 126 3.90 3.26 -0.91
CA LEU A 126 4.41 4.35 -1.75
C LEU A 126 3.62 4.46 -3.07
N VAL A 127 3.41 3.34 -3.76
CA VAL A 127 2.62 3.34 -5.00
C VAL A 127 1.16 3.71 -4.74
N PHE A 128 0.56 3.25 -3.64
CA PHE A 128 -0.79 3.69 -3.26
C PHE A 128 -0.86 5.20 -3.02
N SER A 129 0.14 5.79 -2.38
CA SER A 129 0.21 7.24 -2.17
C SER A 129 0.31 8.03 -3.48
N LEU A 130 1.05 7.50 -4.48
CA LEU A 130 1.11 8.06 -5.83
C LEU A 130 -0.26 8.03 -6.49
N LEU A 131 -0.94 6.88 -6.48
CA LEU A 131 -2.25 6.68 -7.09
C LEU A 131 -3.31 7.60 -6.45
N CYS A 132 -3.36 7.66 -5.12
CA CYS A 132 -4.27 8.55 -4.41
C CYS A 132 -3.99 10.02 -4.77
N THR A 133 -2.72 10.44 -4.77
CA THR A 133 -2.35 11.83 -5.09
C THR A 133 -2.72 12.18 -6.53
N TYR A 134 -2.46 11.28 -7.48
CA TYR A 134 -2.84 11.47 -8.88
C TYR A 134 -4.35 11.56 -9.07
N ALA A 135 -5.11 10.60 -8.51
CA ALA A 135 -6.56 10.57 -8.60
C ALA A 135 -7.18 11.83 -8.00
N TYR A 136 -6.71 12.27 -6.83
CA TYR A 136 -7.21 13.47 -6.18
C TYR A 136 -6.94 14.73 -7.00
N ARG A 137 -5.74 14.91 -7.57
CA ARG A 137 -5.45 16.09 -8.40
C ARG A 137 -6.30 16.15 -9.68
N LYS A 138 -6.65 15.00 -10.24
CA LYS A 138 -7.44 14.91 -11.47
C LYS A 138 -8.95 15.08 -11.23
N THR A 139 -9.44 14.60 -10.09
CA THR A 139 -10.88 14.50 -9.82
C THR A 139 -11.38 15.45 -8.74
N GLY A 140 -10.48 16.03 -7.93
CA GLY A 140 -10.84 16.79 -6.73
C GLY A 140 -11.50 15.95 -5.64
N ASN A 141 -11.56 14.63 -5.80
CA ASN A 141 -12.34 13.74 -4.96
C ASN A 141 -11.46 12.67 -4.31
N VAL A 142 -11.60 12.51 -3.00
CA VAL A 142 -10.87 11.52 -2.19
C VAL A 142 -11.34 10.09 -2.46
N TYR A 143 -12.61 9.90 -2.79
CA TYR A 143 -13.22 8.57 -2.93
C TYR A 143 -12.59 7.76 -4.07
N VAL A 144 -12.25 8.40 -5.20
CA VAL A 144 -11.70 7.69 -6.37
C VAL A 144 -10.35 7.06 -6.03
N GLY A 145 -9.46 7.82 -5.41
CA GLY A 145 -8.17 7.31 -4.95
C GLY A 145 -8.35 6.22 -3.90
N ALA A 146 -9.15 6.51 -2.86
CA ALA A 146 -9.38 5.61 -1.74
C ALA A 146 -9.97 4.25 -2.16
N MET A 147 -11.00 4.24 -3.02
CA MET A 147 -11.61 3.00 -3.50
C MET A 147 -10.64 2.21 -4.38
N THR A 148 -9.85 2.89 -5.22
CA THR A 148 -8.85 2.22 -6.06
C THR A 148 -7.81 1.49 -5.21
N VAL A 149 -7.21 2.19 -4.24
CA VAL A 149 -6.19 1.57 -3.39
C VAL A 149 -6.78 0.55 -2.42
N ALA A 150 -8.04 0.72 -1.99
CA ALA A 150 -8.76 -0.28 -1.20
C ALA A 150 -8.94 -1.59 -1.97
N CYS A 151 -9.35 -1.52 -3.24
CA CYS A 151 -9.46 -2.70 -4.10
C CYS A 151 -8.09 -3.39 -4.28
N LEU A 152 -7.02 -2.61 -4.50
CA LEU A 152 -5.68 -3.17 -4.65
C LEU A 152 -5.18 -3.84 -3.36
N ALA A 153 -5.32 -3.16 -2.23
CA ALA A 153 -4.92 -3.70 -0.93
C ALA A 153 -5.73 -4.94 -0.53
N CYS A 154 -7.04 -4.92 -0.76
CA CYS A 154 -7.92 -6.07 -0.51
C CYS A 154 -7.53 -7.27 -1.40
N TRP A 155 -7.19 -7.02 -2.67
CA TRP A 155 -6.71 -8.07 -3.57
C TRP A 155 -5.38 -8.66 -3.10
N ILE A 156 -4.42 -7.86 -2.65
CA ILE A 156 -3.15 -8.35 -2.09
C ILE A 156 -3.39 -9.30 -0.91
N ILE A 157 -4.26 -8.91 0.03
CA ILE A 157 -4.52 -9.69 1.23
C ILE A 157 -5.27 -10.99 0.91
N THR A 158 -6.27 -10.93 0.04
CA THR A 158 -7.03 -12.13 -0.39
C THR A 158 -6.19 -13.07 -1.27
N GLY A 159 -5.19 -12.54 -1.99
CA GLY A 159 -4.20 -13.34 -2.71
C GLY A 159 -3.14 -13.97 -1.80
N GLY A 160 -2.76 -13.31 -0.71
CA GLY A 160 -1.82 -13.82 0.30
C GLY A 160 -2.45 -14.73 1.36
N SER A 161 -3.78 -14.68 1.52
CA SER A 161 -4.51 -15.49 2.49
C SER A 161 -4.32 -16.99 2.21
N ALA A 162 -3.80 -17.70 3.21
CA ALA A 162 -3.78 -19.16 3.24
C ALA A 162 -5.12 -19.66 3.79
N LEU A 163 -6.19 -19.48 3.01
CA LEU A 163 -7.34 -20.37 3.17
C LEU A 163 -6.97 -21.67 2.43
N LEU A 164 -6.73 -22.70 3.24
CA LEU A 164 -6.96 -24.11 2.91
C LEU A 164 -8.45 -24.39 3.11
#